data_AF-A0ABD2T6K1-F1
#
_entry.id   AF-A0ABD2T6K1-F1
#
_cell.length_a   1.000
_cell.length_b   1.000
_cell.length_c   1.000
_cell.angle_alpha   90.00
_cell.angle_beta   90.00
_cell.angle_gamma   90.00
#
_symmetry.space_group_name_H-M   'P 1'
#
loop_
_entity.id
_entity.type
_entity.pdbx_description
1 polymer ?
#
loop_
_entity_poly.entity_id
_entity_poly.type
_entity_poly.pdbx_seq_one_letter_code
_entity_poly.pdbx_strand_id
1 'polypeptide(L)'
;MEDVVFSCTGNGIQVDRKVVQTLQKNFVQVQNILDQNRLLINEINQNHESTIPDNLTRNVGLIRELNNNIRRVVDLYADLSSSVTTSMEAFSEGESNNANQSDQRDGQKRIRSS
;
A
#
# COMPACT_ATOMS: atom_id res chain seq x y z
N MET A 1 20.14 4.53 16.72
CA MET A 1 19.46 4.13 15.47
C MET A 1 18.54 5.27 15.13
N GLU A 2 18.99 6.17 14.28
CA GLU A 2 18.25 7.37 13.92
C GLU A 2 16.97 7.02 13.16
N ASP A 3 15.83 7.36 13.77
CA ASP A 3 14.52 7.41 13.11
C ASP A 3 14.62 8.39 11.95
N VAL A 4 14.66 7.87 10.73
CA VAL A 4 14.57 8.68 9.52
C VAL A 4 13.15 9.25 9.47
N VAL A 5 12.98 10.42 10.08
CA VAL A 5 11.80 11.27 9.91
C VAL A 5 11.80 11.71 8.45
N PHE A 6 11.02 11.01 7.64
CA PHE A 6 10.78 11.37 6.25
C PHE A 6 9.92 12.65 6.22
N SER A 7 10.58 13.80 6.32
CA SER A 7 9.97 15.11 6.14
C SER A 7 9.84 15.39 4.65
N CYS A 8 8.74 14.96 4.04
CA CYS A 8 8.32 15.43 2.72
C CYS A 8 7.76 16.85 2.83
N THR A 9 8.66 17.83 2.91
CA THR A 9 8.31 19.26 2.84
C THR A 9 8.52 19.74 1.40
N GLY A 10 7.43 19.74 0.63
CA GLY A 10 7.40 20.30 -0.72
C GLY A 10 6.03 20.03 -1.33
N ASN A 11 5.20 21.07 -1.41
CA ASN A 11 3.86 21.14 -2.00
C ASN A 11 3.44 19.89 -2.81
N GLY A 12 2.65 19.00 -2.20
CA GLY A 12 2.10 17.82 -2.87
C GLY A 12 1.83 16.66 -1.91
N ILE A 13 0.55 16.46 -1.59
CA ILE A 13 -0.04 15.27 -0.94
C ILE A 13 0.48 15.01 0.48
N GLN A 14 -0.30 15.43 1.48
CA GLN A 14 -0.18 14.94 2.85
C GLN A 14 -0.59 13.46 2.86
N VAL A 15 0.34 12.56 2.52
CA VAL A 15 0.08 11.11 2.51
C VAL A 15 -0.27 10.69 3.94
N ASP A 16 -1.49 10.18 4.13
CA ASP A 16 -1.98 9.79 5.45
C ASP A 16 -1.02 8.76 6.10
N ARG A 17 -0.65 9.00 7.36
CA ARG A 17 0.26 8.12 8.13
C ARG A 17 -0.25 6.68 8.14
N LYS A 18 -1.57 6.47 8.08
CA LYS A 18 -2.18 5.13 8.03
C LYS A 18 -1.89 4.40 6.72
N VAL A 19 -1.81 5.12 5.60
CA VAL A 19 -1.44 4.53 4.30
C VAL A 19 0.00 4.03 4.34
N VAL A 20 0.91 4.83 4.88
CA VAL A 20 2.33 4.45 5.03
C VAL A 20 2.48 3.23 5.93
N GLN A 21 1.75 3.17 7.04
CA GLN A 21 1.75 2.01 7.93
C GLN A 21 1.22 0.74 7.22
N THR A 22 0.16 0.88 6.43
CA THR A 22 -0.43 -0.22 5.65
C THR A 22 0.54 -0.73 4.58
N LEU A 23 1.19 0.18 3.86
CA LEU A 23 2.27 -0.12 2.91
C LEU A 23 3.36 -0.97 3.59
N GLN A 24 3.93 -0.47 4.68
CA GLN A 24 5.03 -1.14 5.38
C GLN A 24 4.64 -2.55 5.84
N LYS A 25 3.46 -2.71 6.43
CA LYS A 25 2.96 -4.02 6.89
C LYS A 25 2.79 -4.99 5.72
N ASN A 26 2.19 -4.55 4.61
CA ASN A 26 1.96 -5.41 3.45
C ASN A 26 3.28 -5.81 2.77
N PHE A 27 4.24 -4.90 2.66
CA PHE A 27 5.56 -5.24 2.11
C PHE A 27 6.29 -6.31 2.91
N VAL A 28 6.30 -6.20 4.25
CA VAL A 28 6.91 -7.23 5.10
C VAL A 28 6.22 -8.59 4.91
N GLN A 29 4.89 -8.61 4.79
CA GLN A 29 4.15 -9.83 4.54
C GLN A 29 4.46 -10.45 3.17
N VAL A 30 4.48 -9.64 2.10
CA VAL A 30 4.84 -10.09 0.76
C VAL A 30 6.27 -10.64 0.76
N GLN A 31 7.22 -9.94 1.37
CA GLN A 31 8.60 -10.40 1.46
C GLN A 31 8.70 -11.78 2.11
N ASN A 32 8.04 -11.97 3.27
CA ASN A 32 8.02 -13.27 3.95
C ASN A 32 7.45 -14.39 3.07
N ILE A 33 6.39 -14.11 2.29
CA ILE A 33 5.79 -15.08 1.38
C ILE A 33 6.74 -15.42 0.22
N LEU A 34 7.43 -14.42 -0.34
CA LEU A 34 8.39 -14.64 -1.41
C LEU A 34 9.64 -15.40 -0.95
N ASP A 35 10.09 -15.15 0.28
CA ASP A 35 11.17 -15.93 0.90
C ASP A 35 10.76 -17.39 1.10
N GLN A 36 9.50 -17.65 1.48
CA GLN A 36 8.95 -19.01 1.53
C GLN A 36 8.88 -19.65 0.13
N ASN A 37 8.44 -18.92 -0.89
CA ASN A 37 8.44 -19.42 -2.27
C ASN A 37 9.83 -19.82 -2.74
N ARG A 38 10.87 -19.06 -2.36
CA ARG A 38 12.26 -19.40 -2.67
C ARG A 38 12.66 -20.75 -2.06
N LEU A 39 12.26 -21.03 -0.82
CA LEU A 39 12.52 -22.31 -0.17
C LEU A 39 11.75 -23.46 -0.84
N LEU A 40 10.47 -23.25 -1.16
CA LEU A 40 9.64 -24.23 -1.87
C LEU A 40 10.23 -24.59 -3.23
N ILE A 41 10.66 -23.60 -4.02
CA ILE A 41 11.29 -23.81 -5.33
C ILE A 41 12.58 -24.64 -5.18
N ASN A 42 13.41 -24.33 -4.18
CA ASN A 42 14.62 -25.10 -3.93
C ASN A 42 14.31 -26.56 -3.61
N GLU A 43 13.32 -26.84 -2.76
CA GLU A 43 12.90 -28.21 -2.44
C GLU A 43 12.31 -28.93 -3.66
N ILE A 44 11.47 -28.25 -4.44
CA ILE A 44 10.91 -28.78 -5.69
C ILE A 44 12.03 -29.21 -6.65
N ASN A 45 13.04 -28.37 -6.81
CA ASN A 45 14.20 -28.65 -7.66
C ASN A 45 15.00 -29.84 -7.15
N GLN A 46 15.31 -29.91 -5.84
CA GLN A 46 16.00 -31.04 -5.24
C GLN A 46 15.24 -32.36 -5.41
N ASN A 47 13.93 -32.34 -5.22
CA ASN A 47 13.07 -33.49 -5.44
C ASN A 47 13.11 -33.94 -6.91
N HIS A 48 13.11 -32.98 -7.86
CA HIS A 48 13.21 -33.26 -9.29
C HIS A 48 14.56 -33.87 -9.67
N GLU A 49 15.67 -33.30 -9.17
CA GLU A 49 17.03 -33.79 -9.38
C GLU A 49 17.23 -35.19 -8.79
N SER A 50 16.60 -35.50 -7.66
CA SER A 50 16.69 -36.83 -7.04
C SER A 50 16.04 -37.93 -7.88
N THR A 51 15.07 -37.57 -8.74
CA THR A 51 14.25 -38.49 -9.55
C THR A 51 13.49 -39.58 -8.76
N ILE A 52 13.46 -39.49 -7.44
CA ILE A 52 12.77 -40.44 -6.57
C ILE A 52 11.25 -40.25 -6.74
N PRO A 53 10.47 -41.28 -7.12
CA PRO A 53 9.04 -41.15 -7.41
C PRO A 53 8.21 -40.53 -6.27
N ASP A 54 8.52 -40.87 -5.03
CA ASP A 54 7.82 -40.34 -3.86
C ASP A 54 8.06 -38.83 -3.69
N ASN A 55 9.28 -38.36 -3.98
CA ASN A 55 9.65 -36.94 -3.93
C ASN A 55 8.98 -36.15 -5.05
N LEU A 56 8.88 -36.73 -6.25
CA LEU A 56 8.12 -36.14 -7.36
C LEU A 56 6.63 -36.01 -7.02
N THR A 57 6.07 -36.98 -6.30
CA THR A 57 4.70 -36.91 -5.80
C THR A 57 4.54 -35.77 -4.78
N ARG A 58 5.52 -35.59 -3.88
CA ARG A 58 5.55 -34.45 -2.93
C ARG A 58 5.57 -33.10 -3.64
N ASN A 59 6.25 -32.97 -4.78
CA ASN A 59 6.27 -31.72 -5.56
C ASN A 59 4.88 -31.21 -5.94
N VAL A 60 3.90 -32.09 -6.14
CA VAL A 60 2.51 -31.67 -6.40
C VAL A 60 1.95 -30.85 -5.24
N GLY A 61 2.25 -31.24 -3.99
CA GLY A 61 1.87 -30.50 -2.80
C GLY A 61 2.61 -29.16 -2.68
N LEU A 62 3.93 -29.17 -2.86
CA LEU A 62 4.77 -27.97 -2.78
C LEU A 62 4.37 -26.92 -3.83
N ILE A 63 4.07 -27.36 -5.07
CA ILE A 63 3.61 -26.47 -6.14
C ILE A 63 2.23 -25.87 -5.81
N ARG A 64 1.33 -26.64 -5.18
CA ARG A 64 0.04 -26.09 -4.71
C ARG A 64 0.25 -25.02 -3.65
N GLU A 65 1.16 -25.23 -2.71
CA GLU A 65 1.52 -24.24 -1.69
C GLU A 65 2.11 -22.98 -2.31
N LEU A 66 3.06 -23.12 -3.24
CA LEU A 66 3.63 -22.03 -4.00
C LEU A 66 2.54 -21.22 -4.74
N ASN A 67 1.62 -21.88 -5.41
CA ASN A 67 0.50 -21.22 -6.10
C ASN A 67 -0.43 -20.48 -5.12
N ASN A 68 -0.68 -21.03 -3.94
CA ASN A 68 -1.46 -20.34 -2.90
C ASN A 68 -0.73 -19.11 -2.37
N ASN A 69 0.57 -19.19 -2.19
CA ASN A 69 1.40 -18.04 -1.80
C ASN A 69 1.33 -16.92 -2.85
N ILE A 70 1.37 -17.24 -4.15
CA ILE A 70 1.20 -16.24 -5.21
C ILE A 70 -0.19 -15.59 -5.15
N ARG A 71 -1.26 -16.36 -4.94
CA ARG A 71 -2.61 -15.79 -4.75
C ARG A 71 -2.64 -14.79 -3.58
N ARG A 72 -2.06 -15.16 -2.44
CA ARG A 72 -1.99 -14.28 -1.26
C ARG A 72 -1.21 -12.99 -1.54
N VAL A 73 -0.12 -13.07 -2.31
CA VAL A 73 0.63 -11.87 -2.72
C VAL A 73 -0.23 -10.97 -3.59
N VAL A 74 -0.99 -11.53 -4.53
CA VAL A 74 -1.93 -10.77 -5.37
C VAL A 74 -2.98 -10.07 -4.51
N ASP A 75 -3.58 -10.78 -3.55
CA ASP A 75 -4.58 -10.22 -2.63
C ASP A 75 -4.00 -9.06 -1.80
N LEU A 76 -2.80 -9.22 -1.24
CA LEU A 76 -2.11 -8.16 -0.48
C LEU A 76 -1.84 -6.91 -1.32
N TYR A 77 -1.52 -7.06 -2.60
CA TYR A 77 -1.36 -5.93 -3.52
C TYR A 77 -2.69 -5.28 -3.89
N ALA A 78 -3.76 -6.05 -4.07
CA ALA A 78 -5.10 -5.52 -4.33
C ALA A 78 -5.60 -4.68 -3.14
N ASP A 79 -5.46 -5.21 -1.92
CA ASP A 79 -5.80 -4.50 -0.68
C ASP A 79 -5.00 -3.20 -0.53
N LEU A 80 -3.71 -3.26 -0.87
CA LEU A 80 -2.83 -2.11 -0.81
C LEU A 80 -3.24 -1.03 -1.80
N SER A 81 -3.51 -1.41 -3.05
CA SER A 81 -3.98 -0.48 -4.08
C SER A 81 -5.28 0.21 -3.65
N SER A 82 -6.23 -0.57 -3.14
CA SER A 82 -7.52 -0.06 -2.66
C SER A 82 -7.36 0.94 -1.51
N SER A 83 -6.50 0.64 -0.54
CA SER A 83 -6.19 1.52 0.60
C SER A 83 -5.61 2.87 0.17
N VAL A 84 -4.68 2.85 -0.79
CA VAL A 84 -4.08 4.08 -1.35
C VAL A 84 -5.12 4.91 -2.11
N THR A 85 -5.93 4.29 -2.96
CA THR A 85 -6.99 4.98 -3.71
C THR A 85 -8.01 5.63 -2.78
N THR A 86 -8.49 4.89 -1.77
CA THR A 86 -9.47 5.40 -0.79
C THR A 86 -8.92 6.59 -0.02
N SER A 87 -7.65 6.55 0.39
CA SER A 87 -7.04 7.68 1.10
C SER A 87 -6.88 8.93 0.22
N MET A 88 -6.69 8.77 -1.08
CA MET A 88 -6.55 9.88 -2.02
C MET A 88 -7.91 10.53 -2.32
N GLU A 89 -8.97 9.73 -2.43
CA GLU A 89 -10.35 10.21 -2.55
C GLU A 89 -10.76 11.04 -1.33
N ALA A 90 -10.47 10.55 -0.12
CA ALA A 90 -10.74 11.27 1.13
C ALA A 90 -10.00 12.61 1.23
N PHE A 91 -8.82 12.74 0.63
CA PHE A 91 -8.08 14.00 0.58
C PHE A 91 -8.75 15.01 -0.36
N SER A 92 -9.25 14.56 -1.52
CA SER A 92 -9.90 15.42 -2.51
C SER A 92 -11.22 16.02 -2.03
N GLU A 93 -11.98 15.31 -1.19
CA GLU A 93 -13.26 15.81 -0.66
C GLU A 93 -13.07 16.88 0.42
N GLY A 94 -11.99 16.79 1.21
CA GLY A 94 -11.67 17.73 2.28
C GLY A 94 -11.22 19.12 1.81
N GLU A 95 -10.71 19.25 0.58
CA GLU A 95 -10.23 20.53 0.02
C GLU A 95 -11.37 21.41 -0.52
N SER A 96 -12.57 20.85 -0.75
CA SER A 96 -13.71 21.55 -1.36
C SER A 96 -14.52 22.44 -0.39
N ASN A 97 -14.36 22.26 0.92
CA ASN A 97 -15.22 22.91 1.92
C ASN A 97 -14.73 24.29 2.41
N ASN A 98 -13.57 24.77 1.97
CA ASN A 98 -12.97 26.01 2.50
C ASN A 98 -13.04 27.22 1.54
N ALA A 99 -13.70 27.10 0.39
CA ALA A 99 -13.76 28.16 -0.63
C ALA A 99 -14.98 29.10 -0.53
N ASN A 100 -15.96 28.84 0.36
CA ASN A 100 -17.26 29.53 0.33
C ASN A 100 -17.53 30.51 1.49
N GLN A 101 -16.52 30.98 2.23
CA GLN A 101 -16.70 31.98 3.30
C GLN A 101 -15.75 33.18 3.19
N SER A 102 -15.80 33.92 2.08
CA SER A 102 -15.24 35.28 2.07
C SER A 102 -15.88 36.16 1.00
N ASP A 103 -17.19 36.41 1.06
CA ASP A 103 -17.74 37.62 0.44
C ASP A 103 -19.02 38.10 1.12
N GLN A 104 -18.87 38.82 2.24
CA GLN A 104 -19.93 39.64 2.80
C GLN A 104 -19.35 40.68 3.76
N ARG A 105 -18.79 41.77 3.22
CA ARG A 105 -18.73 43.08 3.91
C ARG A 105 -19.01 44.22 2.94
N ASP A 106 -20.29 44.34 2.67
CA ASP A 106 -21.10 45.57 2.71
C ASP A 106 -20.34 46.88 2.43
N GLY A 107 -20.45 47.33 1.17
CA GLY A 107 -20.12 48.69 0.78
C GLY A 107 -21.26 49.64 1.15
N GLN A 108 -21.09 50.44 2.21
CA GLN A 108 -21.94 51.59 2.46
C GLN A 108 -21.13 52.90 2.53
N LYS A 109 -21.20 53.62 1.41
CA LYS A 109 -20.84 55.03 1.26
C LYS A 109 -21.57 55.88 2.31
N ARG A 110 -20.87 56.72 3.09
CA ARG A 110 -21.40 58.04 3.51
C ARG A 110 -20.28 59.09 3.54
N ILE A 111 -20.50 60.09 2.71
CA ILE A 111 -19.77 61.35 2.53
C ILE A 111 -20.20 62.29 3.67
N ARG A 112 -19.28 63.10 4.21
CA ARG A 112 -19.38 64.58 4.28
C ARG A 112 -18.24 65.20 5.10
N SER A 113 -17.58 66.17 4.45
CA SER A 113 -16.67 67.16 5.03
C SER A 113 -17.42 68.16 5.92
N SER A 114 -16.74 68.70 6.93
CA SER A 114 -16.52 70.15 7.09
C SER A 114 -15.35 70.40 8.03
#